data_AF-A0A251XMQ9-F1
#
_entry.id   AF-A0A251XMQ9-F1
#
_cell.length_a   1.000
_cell.length_b   1.000
_cell.length_c   1.000
_cell.angle_alpha   90.00
_cell.angle_beta   90.00
_cell.angle_gamma   90.00
#
_symmetry.space_group_name_H-M   'P 1'
#
loop_
_entity.id
_entity.type
_entity.pdbx_description
1 polymer ?
#
loop_
_entity_poly.entity_id
_entity_poly.type
_entity_poly.pdbx_seq_one_letter_code
_entity_poly.pdbx_strand_id
1 'polypeptide(L)' 'MSRITVDQLAALDSPVLIDVREPDEYAAGHAPGAVNLPMSQLDARVDEVPTDAPCT' A
#
# COMPACT_ATOMS: atom_id res chain seq x y z
N MET A 1 12.39 -8.23 -7.11
CA MET A 1 11.93 -7.48 -5.92
C MET A 1 12.24 -6.02 -6.17
N SER A 2 11.21 -5.21 -6.46
CA SER A 2 11.37 -3.75 -6.55
C SER A 2 11.29 -3.15 -5.16
N ARG A 3 12.17 -2.19 -4.86
CA ARG A 3 12.19 -1.46 -3.58
C ARG A 3 12.39 0.01 -3.91
N ILE A 4 11.64 0.86 -3.23
CA ILE A 4 11.79 2.31 -3.29
C ILE A 4 12.14 2.87 -1.91
N THR A 5 12.75 4.06 -1.89
CA THR A 5 12.95 4.85 -0.67
C THR A 5 11.76 5.75 -0.39
N VAL A 6 11.69 6.32 0.82
CA VAL A 6 10.62 7.25 1.20
C VAL A 6 10.65 8.52 0.34
N ASP A 7 11.85 9.00 -0.01
CA ASP A 7 12.00 10.16 -0.90
C ASP A 7 11.51 9.86 -2.32
N GLN A 8 11.73 8.63 -2.81
CA GLN A 8 11.21 8.19 -4.10
C GLN A 8 9.68 8.06 -4.08
N LEU A 9 9.09 7.62 -2.97
CA LEU A 9 7.64 7.58 -2.80
C LEU A 9 7.02 8.99 -2.88
N ALA A 10 7.67 9.98 -2.26
CA ALA A 10 7.20 11.37 -2.29
C ALA A 10 7.30 12.02 -3.69
N ALA A 11 8.13 11.45 -4.57
CA ALA A 11 8.29 11.92 -5.95
C ALA A 11 7.28 11.28 -6.94
N LEU A 12 6.44 10.35 -6.49
CA LEU A 12 5.40 9.74 -7.30
C LEU A 12 4.11 10.58 -7.28
N ASP A 13 3.48 10.74 -8.44
CA ASP A 13 2.18 11.41 -8.56
C ASP A 13 1.05 10.47 -8.13
N SER A 14 0.52 10.67 -6.92
CA SER A 14 -0.61 9.91 -6.33
C SER A 14 -0.43 8.38 -6.31
N PRO A 15 0.62 7.86 -5.64
CA PRO A 15 0.83 6.42 -5.52
C PRO A 15 -0.27 5.77 -4.67
N VAL A 16 -0.69 4.57 -5.08
CA VAL A 16 -1.55 3.72 -4.23
C VAL A 16 -0.66 3.02 -3.20
N LEU A 17 -0.82 3.39 -1.93
CA LEU A 17 -0.08 2.78 -0.83
C LEU A 17 -0.97 1.78 -0.10
N ILE A 18 -0.52 0.52 -0.02
CA ILE A 18 -1.26 -0.56 0.66
C ILE A 18 -0.48 -0.95 1.92
N ASP A 19 -1.14 -0.86 3.06
CA ASP A 19 -0.58 -1.27 4.35
C ASP A 19 -1.15 -2.63 4.74
N VAL A 20 -0.30 -3.64 4.72
CA VAL A 20 -0.68 -5.05 4.98
C VAL A 20 -0.62 -5.46 6.45
N ARG A 21 -0.34 -4.52 7.35
CA ARG A 21 -0.29 -4.74 8.80
C ARG A 21 -1.68 -4.92 9.40
N GLU A 22 -1.72 -5.35 10.66
CA GLU A 22 -2.97 -5.48 11.40
C GLU A 22 -3.65 -4.11 11.59
N PRO A 23 -5.00 -4.07 11.63
CA PRO A 23 -5.75 -2.82 11.75
C PRO A 23 -5.39 -2.01 13.00
N ASP A 24 -5.04 -2.67 14.11
CA ASP A 24 -4.66 -2.02 15.36
C ASP A 24 -3.35 -1.23 15.22
N GLU A 25 -2.39 -1.75 14.44
CA GLU A 25 -1.13 -1.06 14.13
C GLU A 25 -1.34 0.10 13.15
N TYR A 26 -2.24 -0.10 12.18
CA TYR A 26 -2.63 0.96 11.26
C TYR A 26 -3.32 2.11 12.00
N ALA A 27 -4.19 1.80 12.96
CA ALA A 27 -4.86 2.78 13.81
C ALA A 27 -3.88 3.53 14.74
N ALA A 28 -2.81 2.87 15.20
CA ALA A 28 -1.76 3.49 15.99
C ALA A 28 -0.90 4.48 15.19
N GLY A 29 -0.79 4.30 13.87
CA GLY A 29 -0.12 5.23 12.97
C GLY A 29 0.20 4.63 11.59
N HIS A 30 -0.20 5.34 10.54
CA HIS A 30 0.02 4.93 9.15
C HIS A 30 0.39 6.12 8.26
N ALA A 31 0.92 5.80 7.08
CA ALA A 31 1.28 6.81 6.09
C ALA A 31 0.01 7.47 5.49
N PRO A 32 0.00 8.79 5.27
CA PRO A 32 -1.16 9.49 4.71
C PRO A 32 -1.57 8.91 3.35
N GLY A 33 -2.85 8.60 3.19
CA GLY A 33 -3.40 8.03 1.94
C GLY A 33 -3.14 6.52 1.76
N ALA A 34 -2.52 5.85 2.74
CA ALA A 34 -2.46 4.40 2.76
C ALA A 34 -3.86 3.80 2.89
N VAL A 35 -4.06 2.62 2.30
CA VAL A 35 -5.24 1.79 2.51
C VAL A 35 -4.80 0.58 3.31
N ASN A 36 -5.40 0.36 4.48
CA ASN A 36 -5.15 -0.85 5.25
C ASN A 36 -5.82 -2.04 4.57
N LEU A 37 -5.02 -3.03 4.20
CA LEU A 37 -5.48 -4.28 3.64
C LEU A 37 -4.66 -5.41 4.28
N PRO A 38 -5.09 -5.91 5.45
CA PRO A 38 -4.35 -6.90 6.21
C PRO A 38 -3.99 -8.11 5.35
N MET A 39 -2.80 -8.67 5.55
CA MET A 39 -2.29 -9.80 4.74
C MET A 39 -3.30 -10.96 4.67
N SER A 40 -4.03 -11.23 5.74
CA SER A 40 -5.07 -12.28 5.79
C SER A 40 -6.25 -12.06 4.83
N GLN A 41 -6.47 -10.80 4.39
CA GLN A 41 -7.52 -10.42 3.45
C GLN A 41 -6.96 -10.13 2.05
N LEU A 42 -5.63 -10.11 1.91
CA LEU A 42 -4.97 -9.77 0.65
C LEU A 42 -5.26 -10.80 -0.43
N ASP A 43 -5.24 -12.10 -0.11
CA ASP A 43 -5.59 -13.16 -1.08
C ASP A 43 -7.06 -13.08 -1.56
N ALA A 44 -7.96 -12.55 -0.72
CA ALA A 44 -9.39 -12.44 -1.05
C ALA A 44 -9.76 -11.13 -1.75
N ARG A 45 -8.91 -10.11 -1.66
CA ARG A 45 -9.16 -8.76 -2.18
C ARG A 45 -8.07 -8.27 -3.15
N VAL A 46 -7.19 -9.16 -3.60
CA VAL A 46 -6.14 -8.86 -4.59
C VAL A 46 -6.73 -8.34 -5.91
N ASP A 47 -7.96 -8.74 -6.22
CA ASP A 47 -8.71 -8.28 -7.39
C ASP A 47 -9.18 -6.80 -7.28
N GLU A 48 -9.17 -6.22 -6.07
CA GLU A 48 -9.44 -4.79 -5.85
C GLU A 48 -8.18 -3.93 -5.99
N VAL A 49 -7.01 -4.55 -6.10
CA VAL A 49 -5.75 -3.83 -6.34
C VAL A 49 -5.66 -3.50 -7.83
N PRO A 50 -5.65 -2.22 -8.21
CA PRO A 50 -5.54 -1.83 -9.61
C PRO A 50 -4.22 -2.32 -10.19
N THR A 51 -4.29 -3.36 -11.03
CA THR A 51 -3.16 -3.95 -11.76
C THR A 51 -2.73 -3.12 -12.97
N ASP A 52 -3.46 -2.03 -13.24
CA ASP A 52 -3.28 -1.16 -14.42
C ASP A 52 -2.35 0.05 -14.16
N ALA A 53 -1.79 0.16 -12.96
CA ALA A 53 -0.73 1.13 -12.66
C ALA A 53 0.65 0.48 -12.91
N PRO A 54 1.53 1.08 -13.73
CA PRO A 54 2.83 0.49 -14.03
C PRO A 54 3.64 0.37 -12.73
N CYS A 55 3.97 -0.86 -12.35
CA CYS A 55 5.07 -1.15 -11.45
C CYS A 55 6.37 -0.72 -12.14
N THR A 56 6.75 0.55 -12.00
CA THR A 56 8.11 1.05 -12.30
C THR A 56 8.90 1.16 -11.01
#